data_AF-A0A7Y6YZA4-F1
#
_entry.id   AF-A0A7Y6YZA4-F1
#
_cell.length_a   1.000
_cell.length_b   1.000
_cell.length_c   1.000
_cell.angle_alpha   90.00
_cell.angle_beta   90.00
_cell.angle_gamma   90.00
#
_symmetry.space_group_name_H-M   'P 1'
#
loop_
_entity.id
_entity.type
_entity.pdbx_description
1 polymer ?
#
loop_
_entity_poly.entity_id
_entity_poly.type
_entity_poly.pdbx_seq_one_letter_code
_entity_poly.pdbx_strand_id
1 'polypeptide(L)'
;MAFQLEEALRRFPLPEGQTDMTVNRRQCATALDVSEPMITRYLEQGLPVLSRGSNGQAYEFQLSEVYAWKMWRDAAARKQDEAAEQAAMQMRMLFRNDDDEESGASTLTAQEIAQEADADYKRNKAAELRGELTRTSRVREVFEEVLVEFRNQVSTLVDFAEMEFSLAPDQVEKMQRRCDAALVAARHNLDRAYPSTVAQLERAGQGG
;
A
#
# COMPACT_ATOMS: atom_id res chain seq x y z
N MET A 1 -19.30 -7.99 5.53
CA MET A 1 -19.72 -8.08 6.95
C MET A 1 -19.73 -6.67 7.51
N ALA A 2 -20.73 -6.30 8.30
CA ALA A 2 -20.72 -5.02 9.01
C ALA A 2 -19.65 -5.04 10.11
N PHE A 3 -19.01 -3.90 10.37
CA PHE A 3 -18.01 -3.77 11.43
C PHE A 3 -18.68 -3.96 12.81
N GLN A 4 -18.09 -4.81 13.65
CA GLN A 4 -18.52 -5.01 15.04
C GLN A 4 -17.34 -4.71 15.97
N LEU A 5 -17.48 -3.65 16.76
CA LEU A 5 -16.37 -3.09 17.55
C LEU A 5 -15.84 -4.07 18.60
N GLU A 6 -16.72 -4.65 19.42
CA GLU A 6 -16.31 -5.56 20.50
C GLU A 6 -15.56 -6.80 19.98
N GLU A 7 -16.02 -7.36 18.86
CA GLU A 7 -15.37 -8.50 18.23
C GLU A 7 -14.02 -8.09 17.60
N ALA A 8 -13.95 -6.93 16.97
CA ALA A 8 -12.70 -6.42 16.43
C ALA A 8 -11.66 -6.17 17.53
N LEU A 9 -12.05 -5.60 18.68
CA LEU A 9 -11.18 -5.38 19.82
C LEU A 9 -10.65 -6.70 20.40
N ARG A 10 -11.50 -7.73 20.49
CA ARG A 10 -11.08 -9.07 20.94
C ARG A 10 -10.09 -9.71 19.97
N ARG A 11 -10.34 -9.57 18.67
CA ARG A 11 -9.54 -10.21 17.61
C ARG A 11 -8.24 -9.47 17.32
N PHE A 12 -8.24 -8.16 17.49
CA PHE A 12 -7.12 -7.26 17.18
C PHE A 12 -6.88 -6.30 18.35
N PRO A 13 -6.45 -6.83 19.52
CA PRO A 13 -6.11 -5.98 20.66
C PRO A 13 -4.90 -5.11 20.33
N LEU A 14 -4.75 -3.99 21.04
CA LEU A 14 -3.52 -3.18 20.91
C LEU A 14 -2.29 -4.04 21.21
N PRO A 15 -1.17 -3.80 20.49
CA PRO A 15 0.09 -4.48 20.78
C PRO A 15 0.55 -4.28 22.23
N GLU A 16 1.22 -5.28 22.78
CA GLU A 16 1.75 -5.21 24.14
C GLU A 16 2.66 -3.99 24.34
N GLY A 17 2.52 -3.33 25.48
CA GLY A 17 3.27 -2.12 25.83
C GLY A 17 2.68 -0.81 25.31
N GLN A 18 1.64 -0.85 24.47
CA GLN A 18 0.91 0.36 24.09
C GLN A 18 -0.18 0.71 25.11
N THR A 19 -0.21 1.97 25.52
CA THR A 19 -1.26 2.50 26.39
C THR A 19 -2.44 2.95 25.54
N ASP A 20 -3.63 2.43 25.83
CA ASP A 20 -4.83 2.89 25.18
C ASP A 20 -5.18 4.31 25.66
N MET A 21 -5.40 5.22 24.72
CA MET A 21 -5.64 6.62 25.01
C MET A 21 -6.51 7.28 23.95
N THR A 22 -7.15 8.38 24.33
CA THR A 22 -7.90 9.21 23.41
C THR A 22 -6.94 10.10 22.61
N VAL A 23 -7.11 10.09 21.29
CA VAL A 23 -6.26 10.82 20.33
C VAL A 23 -7.10 11.71 19.43
N ASN A 24 -6.52 12.83 18.98
CA ASN A 24 -7.13 13.68 17.96
C ASN A 24 -6.87 13.15 16.54
N ARG A 25 -7.48 13.78 15.52
CA ARG A 25 -7.36 13.34 14.12
C ARG A 25 -5.92 13.25 13.62
N ARG A 26 -5.06 14.22 13.96
CA ARG A 26 -3.65 14.23 13.54
C ARG A 26 -2.88 13.07 14.17
N GLN A 27 -3.07 12.87 15.46
CA GLN A 27 -2.45 11.76 16.21
C GLN A 27 -2.95 10.41 15.72
N CYS A 28 -4.24 10.28 15.39
CA CYS A 28 -4.84 9.10 14.77
C CYS A 28 -4.18 8.78 13.41
N ALA A 29 -4.01 9.78 12.55
CA ALA A 29 -3.27 9.65 11.29
C ALA A 29 -1.83 9.15 11.52
N THR A 30 -1.11 9.74 12.48
CA THR A 30 0.25 9.28 12.83
C THR A 30 0.26 7.85 13.37
N ALA A 31 -0.65 7.50 14.27
CA ALA A 31 -0.72 6.16 14.87
C ALA A 31 -1.04 5.07 13.84
N LEU A 32 -1.82 5.42 12.81
CA LEU A 32 -2.16 4.52 11.72
C LEU A 32 -1.18 4.58 10.54
N ASP A 33 -0.18 5.45 10.56
CA ASP A 33 0.74 5.71 9.43
C ASP A 33 -0.01 6.04 8.13
N VAL A 34 -0.94 7.00 8.21
CA VAL A 34 -1.71 7.51 7.07
C VAL A 34 -1.81 9.03 7.12
N SER A 35 -2.26 9.66 6.03
CA SER A 35 -2.48 11.11 6.01
C SER A 35 -3.80 11.51 6.70
N GLU A 36 -3.89 12.73 7.23
CA GLU A 36 -5.13 13.24 7.85
C GLU A 36 -6.38 13.17 6.95
N PRO A 37 -6.31 13.48 5.64
CA PRO A 37 -7.45 13.30 4.74
C PRO A 37 -7.93 11.84 4.63
N MET A 38 -7.04 10.86 4.80
CA MET A 38 -7.46 9.46 4.83
C MET A 38 -8.31 9.13 6.05
N ILE A 39 -8.06 9.76 7.20
CA ILE A 39 -8.90 9.59 8.40
C ILE A 39 -10.33 10.08 8.12
N THR A 40 -10.51 11.16 7.35
CA THR A 40 -11.84 11.61 6.90
C THR A 40 -12.52 10.55 6.04
N ARG A 41 -11.81 9.94 5.09
CA ARG A 41 -12.37 8.83 4.29
C ARG A 41 -12.70 7.61 5.15
N TYR A 42 -11.89 7.31 6.17
CA TYR A 42 -12.15 6.19 7.06
C TYR A 42 -13.39 6.43 7.93
N LEU A 43 -13.65 7.67 8.35
CA LEU A 43 -14.90 8.04 9.04
C LEU A 43 -16.14 7.73 8.19
N GLU A 44 -16.09 7.99 6.87
CA GLU A 44 -17.17 7.64 5.93
C GLU A 44 -17.33 6.12 5.79
N GLN A 45 -16.23 5.37 5.93
CA GLN A 45 -16.20 3.89 5.91
C GLN A 45 -16.56 3.25 7.27
N GLY A 46 -16.92 4.06 8.27
CA GLY A 46 -17.35 3.59 9.58
C GLY A 46 -16.23 3.41 10.60
N LEU A 47 -15.13 4.16 10.49
CA LEU A 47 -14.13 4.27 11.56
C LEU A 47 -14.79 4.69 12.88
N PRO A 48 -14.54 3.98 13.99
CA PRO A 48 -15.04 4.36 15.30
C PRO A 48 -14.59 5.76 15.68
N VAL A 49 -15.53 6.56 16.18
CA VAL A 49 -15.28 7.92 16.66
C VAL A 49 -15.94 8.06 18.01
N LEU A 50 -15.17 8.52 18.99
CA LEU A 50 -15.64 8.70 20.37
C LEU A 50 -16.46 9.99 20.47
N SER A 51 -15.95 11.07 19.90
CA SER A 51 -16.65 12.35 19.78
C SER A 51 -16.37 12.98 18.42
N ARG A 52 -17.44 13.35 17.69
CA ARG A 52 -17.34 13.97 16.36
C ARG A 52 -16.94 15.45 16.40
N GLY A 53 -16.85 16.04 17.60
CA GLY A 53 -16.69 17.48 17.78
C GLY A 53 -17.94 18.27 17.34
N SER A 54 -18.18 19.41 17.97
CA SER A 54 -19.10 20.45 17.49
C SER A 54 -18.36 21.81 17.49
N ASN A 55 -19.00 22.94 17.15
CA ASN A 55 -18.35 24.25 17.01
C ASN A 55 -17.29 24.53 18.12
N GLY A 56 -16.00 24.35 17.77
CA GLY A 56 -14.85 24.58 18.65
C GLY A 56 -14.21 23.35 19.31
N GLN A 57 -14.77 22.13 19.15
CA GLN A 57 -14.19 20.88 19.68
C GLN A 57 -13.63 19.99 18.56
N ALA A 58 -12.43 19.44 18.79
CA ALA A 58 -11.78 18.53 17.87
C ALA A 58 -12.40 17.12 17.92
N TYR A 59 -12.22 16.36 16.83
CA TYR A 59 -12.56 14.93 16.82
C TYR A 59 -11.72 14.16 17.84
N GLU A 60 -12.36 13.24 18.56
CA GLU A 60 -11.72 12.35 19.52
C GLU A 60 -11.93 10.90 19.09
N PHE A 61 -10.85 10.12 19.18
CA PHE A 61 -10.81 8.72 18.82
C PHE A 61 -10.16 7.92 19.94
N GLN A 62 -10.64 6.70 20.17
CA GLN A 62 -9.96 5.77 21.05
C GLN A 62 -8.94 4.94 20.26
N LEU A 63 -7.69 4.91 20.71
CA LEU A 63 -6.59 4.29 19.97
C LEU A 63 -6.82 2.80 19.71
N SER A 64 -7.33 2.06 20.70
CA SER A 64 -7.65 0.64 20.58
C SER A 64 -8.71 0.35 19.52
N GLU A 65 -9.78 1.14 19.50
CA GLU A 65 -10.87 0.99 18.55
C GLU A 65 -10.43 1.27 17.11
N VAL A 66 -9.64 2.33 16.94
CA VAL A 66 -9.07 2.73 15.64
C VAL A 66 -8.12 1.65 15.11
N TYR A 67 -7.25 1.10 15.97
CA TYR A 67 -6.35 0.02 15.60
C TYR A 67 -7.11 -1.25 15.19
N ALA A 68 -8.07 -1.66 16.02
CA ALA A 68 -8.88 -2.84 15.76
C ALA A 68 -9.68 -2.73 14.46
N TRP A 69 -10.26 -1.56 14.19
CA TRP A 69 -10.96 -1.29 12.93
C TRP A 69 -10.04 -1.41 11.71
N LYS A 70 -8.84 -0.82 11.77
CA LYS A 70 -7.87 -0.90 10.67
C LYS A 70 -7.49 -2.37 10.41
N MET A 71 -7.17 -3.12 11.44
CA MET A 71 -6.78 -4.54 11.31
C MET A 71 -7.93 -5.40 10.77
N TRP A 72 -9.16 -5.17 11.23
CA TRP A 72 -10.34 -5.84 10.70
C TRP A 72 -10.53 -5.56 9.21
N ARG A 73 -10.43 -4.29 8.80
CA ARG A 73 -10.58 -3.90 7.40
C ARG A 73 -9.48 -4.52 6.53
N ASP A 74 -8.23 -4.44 6.97
CA ASP A 74 -7.09 -4.96 6.20
C ASP A 74 -7.12 -6.50 6.15
N ALA A 75 -7.65 -7.17 7.18
CA ALA A 75 -7.91 -8.61 7.14
C ALA A 75 -9.05 -8.97 6.17
N ALA A 76 -10.10 -8.15 6.08
CA ALA A 76 -11.18 -8.36 5.13
C ALA A 76 -10.70 -8.21 3.68
N ALA A 77 -9.84 -7.21 3.41
CA ALA A 77 -9.20 -7.02 2.11
C ALA A 77 -8.30 -8.22 1.74
N ARG A 78 -7.40 -8.64 2.64
CA ARG A 78 -6.54 -9.82 2.41
C ARG A 78 -7.32 -11.09 2.12
N LYS A 79 -8.43 -11.34 2.83
CA LYS A 79 -9.27 -12.52 2.57
C LYS A 79 -9.91 -12.50 1.18
N GLN A 80 -10.24 -11.32 0.66
CA GLN A 80 -10.75 -11.18 -0.70
C GLN A 80 -9.64 -11.44 -1.73
N ASP A 81 -8.43 -10.93 -1.49
CA ASP A 81 -7.28 -11.15 -2.36
C ASP A 81 -6.86 -12.62 -2.40
N GLU A 82 -6.79 -13.29 -1.23
CA GLU A 82 -6.49 -14.72 -1.13
C GLU A 82 -7.52 -15.58 -1.87
N ALA A 83 -8.81 -15.24 -1.77
CA ALA A 83 -9.87 -15.94 -2.50
C ALA A 83 -9.74 -15.72 -4.02
N ALA A 84 -9.40 -14.51 -4.45
CA ALA A 84 -9.15 -14.20 -5.86
C ALA A 84 -7.91 -14.92 -6.40
N GLU A 85 -6.84 -15.00 -5.61
CA GLU A 85 -5.61 -15.71 -5.98
C GLU A 85 -5.83 -17.23 -6.04
N GLN A 86 -6.57 -17.81 -5.09
CA GLN A 86 -6.97 -19.22 -5.13
C GLN A 86 -7.82 -19.53 -6.37
N ALA A 87 -8.78 -18.68 -6.71
CA ALA A 87 -9.58 -18.83 -7.92
C ALA A 87 -8.70 -18.75 -9.19
N ALA A 88 -7.75 -17.80 -9.24
CA ALA A 88 -6.81 -17.68 -10.35
C ALA A 88 -5.87 -18.91 -10.46
N MET A 89 -5.40 -19.46 -9.34
CA MET A 89 -4.59 -20.68 -9.32
C MET A 89 -5.40 -21.90 -9.78
N GLN A 90 -6.63 -22.07 -9.31
CA GLN A 90 -7.52 -23.15 -9.76
C GLN A 90 -7.78 -23.06 -11.26
N MET A 91 -8.05 -21.85 -11.76
CA MET A 91 -8.26 -21.61 -13.20
C MET A 91 -7.01 -21.91 -14.02
N ARG A 92 -5.81 -21.51 -13.56
CA ARG A 92 -4.54 -21.87 -14.21
C ARG A 92 -4.29 -23.38 -14.25
N MET A 93 -4.70 -24.14 -13.24
CA MET A 93 -4.59 -25.60 -13.24
C MET A 93 -5.54 -26.27 -14.24
N LEU A 94 -6.76 -25.74 -14.38
CA LEU A 94 -7.73 -26.23 -15.37
C LEU A 94 -7.21 -26.02 -16.80
N PHE A 95 -6.74 -24.82 -17.13
CA PHE A 95 -6.16 -24.54 -18.46
C PHE A 95 -4.90 -25.38 -18.76
N ARG A 96 -4.10 -25.72 -17.74
CA ARG A 96 -2.89 -26.55 -17.94
C ARG A 96 -3.23 -28.03 -18.15
N ASN A 97 -4.30 -28.54 -17.55
CA ASN A 97 -4.72 -29.93 -17.73
C ASN A 97 -5.51 -30.12 -19.05
N ASP A 98 -6.14 -29.07 -19.59
CA ASP A 98 -6.82 -29.11 -20.90
C ASP A 98 -5.85 -29.23 -22.09
N ASP A 99 -4.56 -28.92 -21.92
CA ASP A 99 -3.55 -29.04 -22.98
C ASP A 99 -3.02 -30.49 -23.16
N ASP A 100 -3.26 -31.40 -22.20
CA ASP A 100 -2.68 -32.75 -22.18
C ASP A 100 -3.68 -33.91 -22.41
N GLU A 101 -5.00 -33.70 -22.40
CA GLU A 101 -5.98 -34.78 -22.57
C GLU A 101 -7.11 -34.47 -23.57
N GLU A 102 -7.10 -35.21 -24.68
CA GLU A 102 -8.18 -35.29 -25.67
C GLU A 102 -9.42 -35.99 -25.07
N SER A 103 -10.59 -35.33 -25.18
CA SER A 103 -11.98 -35.80 -24.97
C SER A 103 -12.64 -35.72 -23.57
N GLY A 104 -13.67 -34.87 -23.49
CA GLY A 104 -14.99 -35.31 -23.00
C GLY A 104 -15.63 -34.51 -21.86
N ALA A 105 -16.56 -33.62 -22.23
CA ALA A 105 -17.57 -32.96 -21.39
C ALA A 105 -17.07 -31.83 -20.46
N SER A 106 -16.82 -30.66 -21.06
CA SER A 106 -16.76 -29.38 -20.34
C SER A 106 -18.14 -29.00 -19.78
N THR A 107 -18.19 -28.76 -18.47
CA THR A 107 -19.42 -28.45 -17.72
C THR A 107 -19.90 -27.01 -17.86
N LEU A 108 -19.28 -26.20 -18.72
CA LEU A 108 -19.77 -24.88 -19.13
C LEU A 108 -19.41 -24.68 -20.59
N THR A 109 -20.37 -24.21 -21.38
CA THR A 109 -20.13 -23.93 -22.79
C THR A 109 -19.19 -22.72 -22.91
N ALA A 110 -18.37 -22.67 -23.97
CA ALA A 110 -17.45 -21.56 -24.22
C ALA A 110 -18.13 -20.16 -24.20
N GLN A 111 -19.45 -20.11 -24.43
CA GLN A 111 -20.27 -18.90 -24.33
C GLN A 111 -20.51 -18.44 -22.88
N GLU A 112 -20.73 -19.36 -21.95
CA GLU A 112 -20.94 -19.04 -20.53
C GLU A 112 -19.64 -18.57 -19.89
N ILE A 113 -18.51 -19.19 -20.26
CA ILE A 113 -17.17 -18.77 -19.84
C ILE A 113 -16.85 -17.35 -20.35
N ALA A 114 -17.19 -17.04 -21.61
CA ALA A 114 -17.02 -15.71 -22.17
C ALA A 114 -17.94 -14.66 -21.49
N GLN A 115 -19.16 -15.04 -21.10
CA GLN A 115 -20.08 -14.16 -20.38
C GLN A 115 -19.63 -13.86 -18.95
N GLU A 116 -19.13 -14.87 -18.23
CA GLU A 116 -18.58 -14.69 -16.88
C GLU A 116 -17.32 -13.80 -16.93
N ALA A 117 -16.42 -14.05 -17.88
CA ALA A 117 -15.22 -13.24 -18.09
C ALA A 117 -15.54 -11.78 -18.45
N ASP A 118 -16.58 -11.54 -19.27
CA ASP A 118 -17.03 -10.19 -19.63
C ASP A 118 -17.74 -9.48 -18.46
N ALA A 119 -18.45 -10.23 -17.60
CA ALA A 119 -19.06 -9.71 -16.38
C ALA A 119 -17.99 -9.29 -15.34
N ASP A 120 -16.96 -10.11 -15.15
CA ASP A 120 -15.82 -9.80 -14.28
C ASP A 120 -14.99 -8.64 -14.84
N TYR A 121 -14.76 -8.61 -16.16
CA TYR A 121 -14.10 -7.48 -16.82
C TYR A 121 -14.87 -6.17 -16.60
N LYS A 122 -16.21 -6.18 -16.73
CA LYS A 122 -17.06 -5.00 -16.48
C LYS A 122 -17.05 -4.57 -15.03
N ARG A 123 -16.99 -5.51 -14.08
CA ARG A 123 -16.95 -5.22 -12.63
C ARG A 123 -15.60 -4.61 -12.22
N ASN A 124 -14.51 -5.16 -12.73
CA ASN A 124 -13.15 -4.65 -12.51
C ASN A 124 -12.94 -3.29 -13.18
N LYS A 125 -13.42 -3.12 -14.41
CA LYS A 125 -13.39 -1.83 -15.13
C LYS A 125 -14.24 -0.76 -14.45
N ALA A 126 -15.37 -1.14 -13.85
CA ALA A 126 -16.18 -0.23 -13.05
C ALA A 126 -15.48 0.20 -11.73
N ALA A 127 -14.64 -0.65 -11.14
CA ALA A 127 -13.82 -0.31 -9.97
C ALA A 127 -12.59 0.54 -10.32
N GLU A 128 -11.98 0.30 -11.49
CA GLU A 128 -10.92 1.15 -12.06
C GLU A 128 -11.43 2.57 -12.34
N LEU A 129 -12.64 2.70 -12.92
CA LEU A 129 -13.30 3.98 -13.16
C LEU A 129 -13.69 4.73 -11.87
N ARG A 130 -13.84 4.04 -10.74
CA ARG A 130 -14.05 4.65 -9.42
C ARG A 130 -12.76 5.03 -8.69
N GLY A 131 -11.59 4.74 -9.27
CA GLY A 131 -10.28 5.05 -8.69
C GLY A 131 -9.93 4.21 -7.45
N GLU A 132 -10.61 3.09 -7.24
CA GLU A 132 -10.44 2.23 -6.05
C GLU A 132 -9.38 1.15 -6.24
N LEU A 133 -9.12 0.75 -7.49
CA LEU A 133 -8.11 -0.23 -7.87
C LEU A 133 -7.20 0.37 -8.93
N THR A 134 -5.95 0.65 -8.58
CA THR A 134 -4.90 0.98 -9.55
C THR A 134 -4.06 -0.26 -9.77
N ARG A 135 -3.83 -0.62 -11.04
CA ARG A 135 -2.99 -1.78 -11.37
C ARG A 135 -1.62 -1.66 -10.70
N THR A 136 -1.19 -2.69 -9.97
CA THR A 136 0.10 -2.69 -9.27
C THR A 136 1.28 -2.42 -10.20
N SER A 137 1.21 -2.89 -11.46
CA SER A 137 2.22 -2.57 -12.47
C SER A 137 2.28 -1.08 -12.78
N ARG A 138 1.11 -0.41 -12.85
CA ARG A 138 1.03 1.03 -13.09
C ARG A 138 1.57 1.83 -11.91
N VAL A 139 1.27 1.41 -10.68
CA VAL A 139 1.83 2.04 -9.47
C VAL A 139 3.36 1.88 -9.45
N ARG A 140 3.87 0.68 -9.77
CA ARG A 140 5.30 0.42 -9.88
C ARG A 140 5.97 1.31 -10.93
N GLU A 141 5.43 1.37 -12.15
CA GLU A 141 5.94 2.22 -13.23
C GLU A 141 6.00 3.69 -12.79
N VAL A 142 4.91 4.22 -12.23
CA VAL A 142 4.87 5.62 -11.77
C VAL A 142 5.89 5.86 -10.66
N PHE A 143 6.03 4.92 -9.71
CA PHE A 143 6.98 5.06 -8.62
C PHE A 143 8.43 5.02 -9.12
N GLU A 144 8.72 4.16 -10.10
CA GLU A 144 10.03 4.09 -10.76
C GLU A 144 10.32 5.38 -11.54
N GLU A 145 9.39 5.87 -12.35
CA GLU A 145 9.49 7.14 -13.08
C GLU A 145 9.77 8.31 -12.13
N VAL A 146 9.02 8.42 -11.02
CA VAL A 146 9.21 9.47 -10.01
C VAL A 146 10.58 9.39 -9.35
N LEU A 147 11.06 8.19 -9.02
CA LEU A 147 12.38 8.02 -8.40
C LEU A 147 13.52 8.32 -9.37
N VAL A 148 13.38 7.95 -10.64
CA VAL A 148 14.35 8.28 -11.70
C VAL A 148 14.39 9.79 -11.91
N GLU A 149 13.24 10.44 -12.04
CA GLU A 149 13.15 11.89 -12.21
C GLU A 149 13.74 12.62 -10.99
N PHE A 150 13.39 12.21 -9.78
CA PHE A 150 13.96 12.79 -8.56
C PHE A 150 15.48 12.66 -8.51
N ARG A 151 16.03 11.48 -8.85
CA ARG A 151 17.48 11.28 -8.93
C ARG A 151 18.10 12.24 -9.93
N ASN A 152 17.54 12.34 -11.13
CA ASN A 152 18.04 13.22 -12.18
C ASN A 152 18.05 14.67 -11.71
N GLN A 153 16.93 15.15 -11.14
CA GLN A 153 16.83 16.52 -10.62
C GLN A 153 17.86 16.81 -9.54
N VAL A 154 18.07 15.90 -8.59
CA VAL A 154 19.09 16.09 -7.53
C VAL A 154 20.51 16.07 -8.11
N SER A 155 20.78 15.23 -9.11
CA SER A 155 22.08 15.18 -9.77
C SER A 155 22.38 16.43 -10.59
N THR A 156 21.39 17.01 -11.27
CA THR A 156 21.57 18.23 -12.09
C THR A 156 21.37 19.52 -11.28
N LEU A 157 20.86 19.44 -10.04
CA LEU A 157 20.61 20.60 -9.20
C LEU A 157 21.88 21.42 -8.93
N VAL A 158 23.03 20.76 -8.84
CA VAL A 158 24.31 21.42 -8.59
C VAL A 158 24.74 22.24 -9.79
N ASP A 159 24.66 21.67 -10.99
CA ASP A 159 24.97 22.35 -12.25
C ASP A 159 24.02 23.55 -12.47
N PHE A 160 22.73 23.35 -12.20
CA PHE A 160 21.74 24.43 -12.22
C PHE A 160 22.11 25.55 -11.25
N ALA A 161 22.48 25.20 -10.01
CA ALA A 161 22.82 26.18 -9.00
C ALA A 161 24.12 26.93 -9.33
N GLU A 162 25.11 26.25 -9.91
CA GLU A 162 26.34 26.87 -10.41
C GLU A 162 26.01 27.92 -11.49
N MET A 163 25.19 27.55 -12.48
CA MET A 163 24.79 28.46 -13.56
C MET A 163 23.95 29.64 -13.10
N GLU A 164 22.87 29.39 -12.33
CA GLU A 164 21.89 30.42 -11.97
C GLU A 164 22.34 31.31 -10.80
N PHE A 165 23.09 30.76 -9.85
CA PHE A 165 23.54 31.49 -8.67
C PHE A 165 25.03 31.85 -8.72
N SER A 166 25.75 31.49 -9.78
CA SER A 166 27.19 31.78 -9.95
C SER A 166 28.01 31.29 -8.75
N LEU A 167 27.77 30.04 -8.33
CA LEU A 167 28.47 29.46 -7.17
C LEU A 167 29.98 29.38 -7.40
N ALA A 168 30.75 29.65 -6.37
CA ALA A 168 32.20 29.45 -6.40
C ALA A 168 32.54 27.94 -6.41
N PRO A 169 33.71 27.53 -6.97
CA PRO A 169 34.07 26.12 -7.07
C PRO A 169 34.03 25.34 -5.74
N ASP A 170 34.42 25.97 -4.63
CA ASP A 170 34.37 25.35 -3.31
C ASP A 170 32.94 25.16 -2.78
N GLN A 171 32.00 26.01 -3.22
CA GLN A 171 30.58 25.92 -2.88
C GLN A 171 29.91 24.82 -3.70
N VAL A 172 30.25 24.71 -4.98
CA VAL A 172 29.83 23.61 -5.87
C VAL A 172 30.22 22.26 -5.27
N GLU A 173 31.47 22.08 -4.85
CA GLU A 173 31.96 20.83 -4.24
C GLU A 173 31.23 20.47 -2.93
N LYS A 174 30.88 21.47 -2.11
CA LYS A 174 30.09 21.26 -0.87
C LYS A 174 28.66 20.82 -1.20
N MET A 175 28.06 21.44 -2.21
CA MET A 175 26.69 21.13 -2.63
C MET A 175 26.60 19.75 -3.28
N GLN A 176 27.57 19.41 -4.16
CA GLN A 176 27.72 18.09 -4.76
C GLN A 176 27.73 16.99 -3.69
N ARG A 177 28.63 17.11 -2.69
CA ARG A 177 28.72 16.15 -1.58
C ARG A 177 27.41 16.00 -0.82
N ARG A 178 26.67 17.11 -0.62
CA ARG A 178 25.39 17.08 0.11
C ARG A 178 24.28 16.39 -0.69
N CYS A 179 24.20 16.64 -1.99
CA CYS A 179 23.27 16.00 -2.91
C CYS A 179 23.54 14.49 -3.02
N ASP A 180 24.80 14.10 -3.19
CA ASP A 180 25.21 12.69 -3.25
C ASP A 180 24.89 11.96 -1.94
N ALA A 181 25.20 12.57 -0.80
CA ALA A 181 24.86 12.01 0.51
C ALA A 181 23.34 11.85 0.70
N ALA A 182 22.53 12.75 0.14
CA ALA A 182 21.07 12.64 0.21
C ALA A 182 20.56 11.42 -0.58
N LEU A 183 21.09 11.16 -1.78
CA LEU A 183 20.74 9.99 -2.59
C LEU A 183 21.16 8.69 -1.90
N VAL A 184 22.36 8.64 -1.31
CA VAL A 184 22.83 7.48 -0.54
C VAL A 184 21.94 7.21 0.67
N ALA A 185 21.56 8.25 1.42
CA ALA A 185 20.66 8.12 2.57
C ALA A 185 19.25 7.64 2.15
N ALA A 186 18.72 8.16 1.05
CA ALA A 186 17.44 7.72 0.50
C ALA A 186 17.46 6.23 0.13
N ARG A 187 18.53 5.77 -0.53
CA ARG A 187 18.73 4.34 -0.82
C ARG A 187 18.79 3.49 0.45
N HIS A 188 19.56 3.91 1.45
CA HIS A 188 19.66 3.18 2.71
C HIS A 188 18.30 3.05 3.42
N ASN A 189 17.48 4.11 3.39
CA ASN A 189 16.13 4.06 3.95
C ASN A 189 15.21 3.10 3.18
N LEU A 190 15.30 3.06 1.85
CA LEU A 190 14.56 2.10 1.03
C LEU A 190 14.97 0.66 1.34
N ASP A 191 16.27 0.38 1.42
CA ASP A 191 16.79 -0.95 1.76
C ASP A 191 16.38 -1.39 3.17
N ARG A 192 16.26 -0.45 4.11
CA ARG A 192 15.79 -0.73 5.47
C ARG A 192 14.29 -1.04 5.53
N ALA A 193 13.48 -0.28 4.78
CA ALA A 193 12.03 -0.45 4.74
C ALA A 193 11.61 -1.70 3.95
N TYR A 194 12.32 -1.98 2.87
CA TYR A 194 12.08 -3.09 1.95
C TYR A 194 13.40 -3.82 1.69
N PRO A 195 13.87 -4.64 2.66
CA PRO A 195 15.08 -5.43 2.46
C PRO A 195 14.88 -6.29 1.22
N SER A 196 15.77 -6.09 0.23
CA SER A 196 15.72 -6.86 -1.01
C SER A 196 15.73 -8.35 -0.72
N THR A 197 15.04 -9.14 -1.54
CA THR A 197 15.00 -10.60 -1.43
C THR A 197 16.40 -11.21 -1.47
N VAL A 198 17.36 -10.54 -2.13
CA VAL A 198 18.78 -10.90 -2.14
C VAL A 198 19.42 -10.79 -0.75
N ALA A 199 19.15 -9.69 -0.01
CA ALA A 199 19.63 -9.51 1.36
C ALA A 199 18.96 -10.47 2.37
N GLN A 200 17.74 -10.92 2.07
CA GLN A 200 17.04 -11.94 2.87
C GLN A 200 17.65 -13.34 2.67
N LEU A 201 18.08 -13.68 1.45
CA LEU A 201 18.73 -14.96 1.12
C LEU A 201 20.16 -15.04 1.69
N GLU A 202 20.92 -13.95 1.70
CA GLU A 202 22.27 -13.92 2.30
C GLU A 202 22.24 -14.12 3.83
N ARG A 203 21.20 -13.62 4.52
CA ARG A 203 21.02 -13.86 5.96
C ARG A 203 20.54 -15.27 6.28
N ALA A 204 19.74 -15.89 5.40
CA ALA A 204 19.30 -17.27 5.56
C ALA A 204 20.44 -18.28 5.28
N GLY A 205 21.41 -17.93 4.43
CA GLY A 205 22.55 -18.79 4.07
C GLY A 205 23.74 -18.78 5.04
N GLN A 206 23.81 -17.85 6.00
CA GLN A 206 24.89 -17.78 6.99
C GLN A 206 24.56 -18.47 8.33
N GLY A 207 23.40 -19.13 8.41
CA GLY A 207 22.93 -19.85 9.61
C GLY A 207 22.88 -21.38 9.46
N GLY A 208 23.61 -21.96 8.50
CA GLY A 208 23.71 -23.41 8.28
C GLY A 208 25.12 -23.93 8.56
#